data_AF-A0A8K0IM58-F1
#
_entry.id   AF-A0A8K0IM58-F1
#
_cell.length_a   1.000
_cell.length_b   1.000
_cell.length_c   1.000
_cell.angle_alpha   90.00
_cell.angle_beta   90.00
_cell.angle_gamma   90.00
#
_symmetry.space_group_name_H-M   'P 1'
#
loop_
_entity.id
_entity.type
_entity.pdbx_description
1 polymer ?
#
loop_
_entity_poly.entity_id
_entity_poly.type
_entity_poly.pdbx_seq_one_letter_code
_entity_poly.pdbx_strand_id
1 'polypeptide(L)'
;MAELRGENPPRVISVLSSIFRNVAEVNDLATQRPPAPQHQASAFRGLRRPNISVHSYLQRIFRHADCTPTCYAVAYVYLDRFTRRHPPVFIDSLNVHRLLLTSILTAVKFMERIHYDNAYFARVGGISLMEMNNLEMDFLFGVGFELNVIPFLRGSAWEQPPPDLPSYLYKNRIVYLAMSLTPSVTELILAEFLYLQYEDAEKPIYLYINSTSTTKGDKKLGYETEAFAIHDIMRYINPPVFTLCVGNAWGEAALLLAAGARGHRAALPSSTIMIKQPAGRYHEQATDTDLARIGLNNVKAELVILNICNISLRRLWTNMYDNWFEKDTRLPKYFSPREAVEYGIIDKVLIATYLKLFPAGHNKTIIQTAQFLQVLYNERDSADPGAKIQSIGKPVLLRRYGAIHTFMFSVIVELMARFCLMVLDAIGGACGYGELGRSLNGGDVGAVARLYRNGTGCGACYQVRCTHPQFCNEDGAKIVVTDYGQGDNTDFILSARGFVKLARSNMANELMAFGVIDVEYRRIPCQYPGYNMMLKVTEHSKYPDYLALIIIYQAGQKDILAVELWQEECREWKGMRRAYGGVWDMANPPRGPMNARILTGDDSGQSWVQLNGVIPSGWKAGVAYDTAIQLG
;
A
#
# COMPACT_ATOMS: atom_id res chain seq x y z
N MET A 1 -39.43 0.73 21.23
CA MET A 1 -40.19 0.48 19.99
C MET A 1 -39.71 1.50 18.97
N ALA A 2 -38.95 1.07 17.96
CA ALA A 2 -38.57 1.90 16.82
C ALA A 2 -39.25 1.30 15.59
N GLU A 3 -39.97 2.14 14.86
CA GLU A 3 -40.80 1.76 13.71
C GLU A 3 -39.96 1.14 12.59
N LEU A 4 -40.48 0.04 12.07
CA LEU A 4 -39.89 -0.83 11.07
C LEU A 4 -39.95 -0.18 9.68
N ARG A 5 -38.81 0.09 9.05
CA ARG A 5 -38.75 0.21 7.59
C ARG A 5 -39.04 -1.16 6.98
N GLY A 6 -40.17 -1.27 6.30
CA GLY A 6 -40.57 -2.44 5.51
C GLY A 6 -39.82 -2.51 4.18
N GLU A 7 -38.50 -2.67 4.21
CA GLU A 7 -37.73 -2.98 3.01
C GLU A 7 -37.64 -4.50 2.82
N ASN A 8 -38.05 -4.98 1.65
CA ASN A 8 -37.88 -6.39 1.28
C ASN A 8 -36.39 -6.74 1.32
N PRO A 9 -36.00 -7.90 1.89
CA PRO A 9 -34.59 -8.27 1.96
C PRO A 9 -34.01 -8.39 0.55
N PRO A 10 -32.81 -7.86 0.28
CA PRO A 10 -32.20 -7.89 -1.05
C PRO A 10 -32.03 -9.33 -1.52
N ARG A 11 -32.18 -9.54 -2.83
CA ARG A 11 -32.16 -10.87 -3.46
C ARG A 11 -30.94 -11.69 -3.08
N VAL A 12 -29.77 -11.08 -2.87
CA VAL A 12 -28.55 -11.74 -2.39
C VAL A 12 -28.76 -12.59 -1.13
N ILE A 13 -29.61 -12.15 -0.19
CA ILE A 13 -29.92 -12.88 1.05
C ILE A 13 -30.68 -14.17 0.74
N SER A 14 -31.69 -14.11 -0.12
CA SER A 14 -32.46 -15.32 -0.47
C SER A 14 -31.58 -16.34 -1.19
N VAL A 15 -30.68 -15.88 -2.05
CA VAL A 15 -29.81 -16.79 -2.80
C VAL A 15 -28.70 -17.40 -1.93
N LEU A 16 -28.00 -16.60 -1.11
CA LEU A 16 -26.99 -17.12 -0.18
C LEU A 16 -27.60 -18.06 0.86
N SER A 17 -28.78 -17.72 1.40
CA SER A 17 -29.46 -18.60 2.35
C SER A 17 -29.79 -19.97 1.76
N SER A 18 -30.16 -20.02 0.48
CA SER A 18 -30.46 -21.27 -0.23
C SER A 18 -29.19 -22.09 -0.45
N ILE A 19 -28.08 -21.47 -0.87
CA ILE A 19 -26.78 -22.15 -1.02
C ILE A 19 -26.35 -22.76 0.32
N PHE A 20 -26.21 -21.92 1.34
CA PHE A 20 -25.60 -22.37 2.59
C PHE A 20 -26.48 -23.34 3.37
N ARG A 21 -27.81 -23.22 3.27
CA ARG A 21 -28.72 -24.26 3.79
C ARG A 21 -28.48 -25.60 3.09
N ASN A 22 -28.47 -25.63 1.76
CA ASN A 22 -28.32 -26.87 1.00
C ASN A 22 -26.94 -27.51 1.24
N VAL A 23 -25.87 -26.71 1.27
CA VAL A 23 -24.51 -27.20 1.57
C VAL A 23 -24.45 -27.79 2.98
N ALA A 24 -25.02 -27.10 3.98
CA ALA A 24 -25.04 -27.59 5.36
C ALA A 24 -25.83 -28.91 5.48
N GLU A 25 -27.00 -29.01 4.85
CA GLU A 25 -27.84 -30.23 4.87
C GLU A 25 -27.15 -31.42 4.20
N VAL A 26 -26.50 -31.21 3.05
CA VAL A 26 -25.73 -32.25 2.35
C VAL A 26 -24.56 -32.75 3.22
N ASN A 27 -23.85 -31.83 3.87
CA ASN A 27 -22.71 -32.19 4.72
C ASN A 27 -23.14 -32.85 6.05
N ASP A 28 -24.28 -32.45 6.64
CA ASP A 28 -24.90 -33.13 7.79
C ASP A 28 -25.26 -34.59 7.47
N LEU A 29 -25.73 -34.85 6.25
CA LEU A 29 -26.03 -36.22 5.78
C LEU A 29 -24.76 -37.03 5.53
N ALA A 30 -23.71 -36.39 5.00
CA ALA A 30 -22.43 -37.05 4.73
C ALA A 30 -21.67 -37.47 6.01
N THR A 31 -21.88 -36.77 7.13
CA THR A 31 -21.27 -37.03 8.44
C THR A 31 -21.90 -38.20 9.21
N GLN A 32 -22.94 -38.85 8.67
CA GLN A 32 -23.49 -40.11 9.20
C GLN A 32 -22.65 -41.36 8.87
N ARG A 33 -21.49 -41.21 8.21
CA ARG A 33 -20.49 -42.27 8.01
C ARG A 33 -19.43 -42.22 9.13
N PRO A 34 -18.85 -43.36 9.55
CA PRO A 34 -17.98 -43.43 10.72
C PRO A 34 -16.77 -42.49 10.55
N PRO A 35 -16.34 -41.78 11.62
CA PRO A 35 -15.40 -40.69 11.51
C PRO A 35 -14.00 -41.20 11.18
N ALA A 36 -13.35 -40.58 10.19
CA ALA A 36 -11.91 -40.64 10.07
C ALA A 36 -11.27 -39.95 11.29
N PRO A 37 -10.25 -40.54 11.92
CA PRO A 37 -9.63 -39.99 13.11
C PRO A 37 -8.72 -38.82 12.72
N GLN A 38 -9.25 -37.58 12.68
CA GLN A 38 -8.54 -36.28 12.75
C GLN A 38 -9.42 -35.11 12.25
N HIS A 39 -10.59 -34.88 12.84
CA HIS A 39 -11.24 -33.57 12.70
C HIS A 39 -11.06 -32.81 14.01
N GLN A 40 -10.00 -32.00 14.08
CA GLN A 40 -9.87 -30.97 15.11
C GLN A 40 -11.16 -30.15 15.11
N ALA A 41 -11.78 -29.97 16.29
CA ALA A 41 -12.99 -29.18 16.41
C ALA A 41 -12.70 -27.75 15.96
N SER A 42 -13.26 -27.35 14.81
CA SER A 42 -13.21 -25.98 14.34
C SER A 42 -13.84 -25.06 15.39
N ALA A 43 -13.20 -23.94 15.72
CA ALA A 43 -13.72 -22.93 16.65
C ALA A 43 -15.13 -22.43 16.26
N PHE A 44 -15.49 -22.58 14.98
CA PHE A 44 -16.80 -22.21 14.43
C PHE A 44 -17.90 -23.25 14.69
N ARG A 45 -17.59 -24.44 15.19
CA ARG A 45 -18.58 -25.51 15.43
C ARG A 45 -19.27 -25.31 16.78
N GLY A 46 -20.59 -25.08 16.75
CA GLY A 46 -21.41 -24.99 17.95
C GLY A 46 -21.73 -26.34 18.58
N LEU A 47 -22.05 -26.34 19.88
CA LEU A 47 -22.50 -27.53 20.61
C LEU A 47 -23.91 -28.00 20.19
N ARG A 48 -24.74 -27.10 19.68
CA ARG A 48 -26.12 -27.37 19.25
C ARG A 48 -26.48 -26.54 18.02
N ARG A 49 -27.36 -27.09 17.18
CA ARG A 49 -27.92 -26.39 16.02
C ARG A 49 -28.73 -25.17 16.50
N PRO A 50 -28.49 -23.96 15.96
CA PRO A 50 -29.30 -22.80 16.28
C PRO A 50 -30.78 -23.00 15.90
N ASN A 51 -31.71 -22.56 16.77
CA ASN A 51 -33.15 -22.58 16.50
C ASN A 51 -33.59 -21.37 15.66
N ILE A 52 -32.86 -21.13 14.57
CA ILE A 52 -33.15 -20.09 13.57
C ILE A 52 -32.71 -20.62 12.21
N SER A 53 -33.46 -20.31 11.15
CA SER A 53 -33.06 -20.69 9.80
C SER A 53 -31.92 -19.79 9.29
N VAL A 54 -31.09 -20.31 8.37
CA VAL A 54 -30.02 -19.52 7.73
C VAL A 54 -30.60 -18.25 7.07
N HIS A 55 -31.78 -18.36 6.46
CA HIS A 55 -32.47 -17.23 5.85
C HIS A 55 -32.86 -16.16 6.87
N SER A 56 -33.56 -16.57 7.94
CA SER A 56 -33.98 -15.66 9.01
C SER A 56 -32.79 -15.03 9.73
N TYR A 57 -31.67 -15.76 9.83
CA TYR A 57 -30.45 -15.26 10.44
C TYR A 57 -29.74 -14.21 9.58
N LEU A 58 -29.59 -14.45 8.28
CA LEU A 58 -29.04 -13.45 7.35
C LEU A 58 -29.93 -12.19 7.27
N GLN A 59 -31.25 -12.36 7.29
CA GLN A 59 -32.18 -11.24 7.34
C GLN A 59 -32.07 -10.46 8.65
N ARG A 60 -31.86 -11.13 9.78
CA ARG A 60 -31.58 -10.49 11.07
C ARG A 60 -30.29 -9.67 11.02
N ILE A 61 -29.20 -10.21 10.46
CA ILE A 61 -27.95 -9.47 10.29
C ILE A 61 -28.20 -8.23 9.42
N PHE A 62 -28.88 -8.37 8.28
CA PHE A 62 -29.14 -7.25 7.37
C PHE A 62 -29.93 -6.12 8.03
N ARG A 63 -30.98 -6.45 8.79
CA ARG A 63 -31.81 -5.46 9.49
C ARG A 63 -31.08 -4.68 10.57
N HIS A 64 -29.97 -5.21 11.10
CA HIS A 64 -29.28 -4.61 12.25
C HIS A 64 -27.85 -4.14 11.93
N ALA A 65 -27.18 -4.70 10.92
CA ALA A 65 -25.79 -4.40 10.61
C ALA A 65 -25.59 -3.11 9.79
N ASP A 66 -26.66 -2.54 9.22
CA ASP A 66 -26.64 -1.33 8.38
C ASP A 66 -25.53 -1.36 7.30
N CYS A 67 -25.51 -2.43 6.50
CA CYS A 67 -24.48 -2.66 5.50
C CYS A 67 -25.04 -2.90 4.10
N THR A 68 -24.25 -2.58 3.07
CA THR A 68 -24.69 -2.75 1.68
C THR A 68 -24.82 -4.23 1.32
N PRO A 69 -25.70 -4.59 0.36
CA PRO A 69 -25.80 -5.96 -0.16
C PRO A 69 -24.48 -6.53 -0.68
N THR A 70 -23.54 -5.66 -1.08
CA THR A 70 -22.19 -6.02 -1.54
C THR A 70 -21.39 -6.75 -0.46
N CYS A 71 -21.56 -6.39 0.82
CA CYS A 71 -20.89 -7.06 1.94
C CYS A 71 -21.24 -8.56 2.02
N TYR A 72 -22.46 -8.94 1.64
CA TYR A 72 -22.89 -10.34 1.60
C TYR A 72 -22.23 -11.12 0.47
N ALA A 73 -22.04 -10.49 -0.68
CA ALA A 73 -21.34 -11.11 -1.80
C ALA A 73 -19.84 -11.28 -1.49
N VAL A 74 -19.21 -10.28 -0.88
CA VAL A 74 -17.81 -10.35 -0.43
C VAL A 74 -17.64 -11.40 0.67
N ALA A 75 -18.56 -11.49 1.63
CA ALA A 75 -18.56 -12.52 2.67
C ALA A 75 -18.58 -13.94 2.09
N TYR A 76 -19.32 -14.17 0.99
CA TYR A 76 -19.28 -15.46 0.28
C TYR A 76 -17.87 -15.78 -0.27
N VAL A 77 -17.17 -14.79 -0.84
CA VAL A 77 -15.80 -14.96 -1.34
C VAL A 77 -14.84 -15.29 -0.18
N TYR A 78 -14.99 -14.63 0.97
CA TYR A 78 -14.18 -14.94 2.15
C TYR A 78 -14.44 -16.35 2.66
N LEU A 79 -15.70 -16.80 2.69
CA LEU A 79 -16.03 -18.18 3.07
C LEU A 79 -15.46 -19.20 2.10
N ASP A 80 -15.50 -18.93 0.81
CA ASP A 80 -14.89 -19.79 -0.21
C ASP A 80 -13.36 -19.87 -0.04
N ARG A 81 -12.68 -18.76 0.29
CA ARG A 81 -11.24 -18.78 0.65
C ARG A 81 -10.99 -19.58 1.94
N PHE A 82 -11.77 -19.31 2.98
CA PHE A 82 -11.63 -19.94 4.30
C PHE A 82 -11.82 -21.47 4.25
N THR A 83 -12.79 -21.96 3.47
CA THR A 83 -13.08 -23.40 3.35
C THR A 83 -12.00 -24.18 2.60
N ARG A 84 -11.17 -23.50 1.79
CA ARG A 84 -10.02 -24.09 1.08
C ARG A 84 -8.74 -24.13 1.89
N ARG A 85 -8.73 -23.60 3.12
CA ARG A 85 -7.58 -23.67 4.03
C ARG A 85 -7.20 -25.13 4.31
N HIS A 86 -5.94 -25.36 4.70
CA HIS A 86 -5.50 -26.64 5.23
C HIS A 86 -5.39 -26.59 6.77
N PRO A 87 -6.07 -27.49 7.51
CA PRO A 87 -7.05 -28.48 7.04
C PRO A 87 -8.38 -27.86 6.58
N PRO A 88 -9.10 -28.47 5.62
CA PRO A 88 -10.34 -27.92 5.08
C PRO A 88 -11.46 -27.92 6.12
N VAL A 89 -12.24 -26.85 6.16
CA VAL A 89 -13.40 -26.70 7.05
C VAL A 89 -14.68 -26.93 6.23
N PHE A 90 -15.43 -27.96 6.59
CA PHE A 90 -16.73 -28.25 5.97
C PHE A 90 -17.83 -27.43 6.64
N ILE A 91 -18.75 -26.88 5.84
CA ILE A 91 -19.90 -26.13 6.35
C ILE A 91 -21.03 -27.09 6.69
N ASP A 92 -21.53 -27.06 7.93
CA ASP A 92 -22.59 -27.92 8.44
C ASP A 92 -23.60 -27.13 9.30
N SER A 93 -24.64 -27.80 9.79
CA SER A 93 -25.68 -27.11 10.58
C SER A 93 -25.20 -26.56 11.92
N LEU A 94 -24.05 -27.02 12.43
CA LEU A 94 -23.48 -26.58 13.70
C LEU A 94 -22.56 -25.37 13.56
N ASN A 95 -22.01 -25.11 12.37
CA ASN A 95 -21.07 -24.01 12.14
C ASN A 95 -21.54 -22.90 11.18
N VAL A 96 -22.52 -23.16 10.31
CA VAL A 96 -22.93 -22.24 9.23
C VAL A 96 -23.30 -20.83 9.73
N HIS A 97 -23.96 -20.73 10.88
CA HIS A 97 -24.37 -19.44 11.44
C HIS A 97 -23.19 -18.60 11.95
N ARG A 98 -22.19 -19.24 12.58
CA ARG A 98 -20.97 -18.56 13.06
C ARG A 98 -20.11 -18.12 11.89
N LEU A 99 -19.93 -19.00 10.90
CA LEU A 99 -19.19 -18.68 9.68
C LEU A 99 -19.82 -17.49 8.91
N LEU A 100 -21.15 -17.47 8.75
CA LEU A 100 -21.84 -16.36 8.10
C LEU A 100 -21.74 -15.06 8.90
N LEU A 101 -21.90 -15.11 10.22
CA LEU A 101 -21.77 -13.93 11.06
C LEU A 101 -20.36 -13.33 10.94
N THR A 102 -19.33 -14.15 11.07
CA THR A 102 -17.95 -13.68 11.08
C THR A 102 -17.51 -13.17 9.71
N SER A 103 -17.83 -13.90 8.63
CA SER A 103 -17.50 -13.46 7.26
C SER A 103 -18.18 -12.15 6.87
N ILE A 104 -19.44 -11.94 7.28
CA ILE A 104 -20.15 -10.68 7.05
C ILE A 104 -19.55 -9.56 7.90
N LEU A 105 -19.26 -9.80 9.19
CA LEU A 105 -18.59 -8.83 10.04
C LEU A 105 -17.25 -8.38 9.42
N THR A 106 -16.42 -9.32 8.97
CA THR A 106 -15.16 -9.01 8.31
C THR A 106 -15.37 -8.20 7.02
N ALA A 107 -16.37 -8.55 6.21
CA ALA A 107 -16.70 -7.81 4.99
C ALA A 107 -17.18 -6.38 5.29
N VAL A 108 -18.02 -6.19 6.31
CA VAL A 108 -18.52 -4.87 6.71
C VAL A 108 -17.38 -4.00 7.22
N LYS A 109 -16.51 -4.52 8.09
CA LYS A 109 -15.36 -3.76 8.59
C LYS A 109 -14.38 -3.34 7.48
N PHE A 110 -14.23 -4.17 6.47
CA PHE A 110 -13.31 -3.91 5.37
C PHE A 110 -13.90 -2.97 4.29
N MET A 111 -15.17 -3.15 3.95
CA MET A 111 -15.79 -2.47 2.80
C MET A 111 -16.53 -1.18 3.18
N GLU A 112 -17.10 -1.10 4.38
CA GLU A 112 -17.97 0.00 4.78
C GLU A 112 -17.22 1.08 5.56
N ARG A 113 -17.49 2.34 5.23
CA ARG A 113 -16.86 3.51 5.87
C ARG A 113 -17.29 3.69 7.34
N ILE A 114 -18.50 3.24 7.67
CA ILE A 114 -19.07 3.27 9.01
C ILE A 114 -19.50 1.84 9.32
N HIS A 115 -19.05 1.30 10.43
CA HIS A 115 -19.39 -0.07 10.85
C HIS A 115 -19.50 -0.14 12.37
N TYR A 116 -20.28 -1.10 12.85
CA TYR A 116 -20.43 -1.36 14.29
C TYR A 116 -19.30 -2.25 14.83
N ASP A 117 -19.06 -2.16 16.14
CA ASP A 117 -18.04 -2.94 16.84
C ASP A 117 -18.43 -4.43 17.01
N ASN A 118 -17.49 -5.23 17.52
CA ASN A 118 -17.72 -6.65 17.77
C ASN A 118 -18.79 -6.89 18.84
N ALA A 119 -18.93 -5.98 19.81
CA ALA A 119 -19.94 -6.10 20.86
C ALA A 119 -21.36 -5.97 20.29
N TYR A 120 -21.52 -5.12 19.29
CA TYR A 120 -22.75 -5.00 18.53
C TYR A 120 -23.02 -6.26 17.69
N PHE A 121 -22.07 -6.70 16.87
CA PHE A 121 -22.25 -7.91 16.05
C PHE A 121 -22.44 -9.18 16.88
N ALA A 122 -21.81 -9.29 18.05
CA ALA A 122 -22.04 -10.39 18.99
C ALA A 122 -23.51 -10.43 19.44
N ARG A 123 -24.11 -9.28 19.77
CA ARG A 123 -25.55 -9.16 20.10
C ARG A 123 -26.45 -9.49 18.92
N VAL A 124 -26.10 -9.05 17.71
CA VAL A 124 -26.83 -9.38 16.47
C VAL A 124 -26.75 -10.88 16.17
N GLY A 125 -25.60 -11.51 16.39
CA GLY A 125 -25.39 -12.94 16.17
C GLY A 125 -25.91 -13.85 17.29
N GLY A 126 -26.19 -13.30 18.47
CA GLY A 126 -26.61 -14.07 19.64
C GLY A 126 -25.48 -14.90 20.25
N ILE A 127 -24.25 -14.39 20.21
CA ILE A 127 -23.05 -14.99 20.81
C ILE A 127 -22.38 -14.02 21.79
N SER A 128 -21.43 -14.51 22.60
CA SER A 128 -20.69 -13.63 23.52
C SER A 128 -19.66 -12.77 22.77
N LEU A 129 -19.29 -11.61 23.32
CA LEU A 129 -18.22 -10.76 22.76
C LEU A 129 -16.90 -11.53 22.65
N MET A 130 -16.55 -12.29 23.69
CA MET A 130 -15.32 -13.10 23.70
C MET A 130 -15.33 -14.13 22.56
N GLU A 131 -16.47 -14.79 22.33
CA GLU A 131 -16.64 -15.71 21.21
C GLU A 131 -16.52 -14.99 19.86
N MET A 132 -17.17 -13.83 19.68
CA MET A 132 -17.08 -13.06 18.43
C MET A 132 -15.63 -12.63 18.12
N ASN A 133 -14.89 -12.16 19.13
CA ASN A 133 -13.49 -11.77 18.99
C ASN A 133 -12.60 -12.94 18.57
N ASN A 134 -12.77 -14.10 19.21
CA ASN A 134 -12.01 -15.30 18.88
C ASN A 134 -12.34 -15.79 17.46
N LEU A 135 -13.64 -15.82 17.10
CA LEU A 135 -14.07 -16.23 15.77
C LEU A 135 -13.54 -15.29 14.69
N GLU A 136 -13.56 -13.98 14.89
CA GLU A 136 -12.99 -13.03 13.94
C GLU A 136 -11.49 -13.26 13.73
N MET A 137 -10.73 -13.40 14.81
CA MET A 137 -9.29 -13.67 14.73
C MET A 137 -9.00 -14.97 13.97
N ASP A 138 -9.66 -16.06 14.34
CA ASP A 138 -9.50 -17.35 13.66
C ASP A 138 -9.91 -17.27 12.18
N PHE A 139 -10.93 -16.47 11.86
CA PHE A 139 -11.37 -16.25 10.47
C PHE A 139 -10.33 -15.49 9.65
N LEU A 140 -9.77 -14.41 10.20
CA LEU A 140 -8.76 -13.57 9.55
C LEU A 140 -7.47 -14.34 9.27
N PHE A 141 -6.95 -15.06 10.27
CA PHE A 141 -5.85 -15.99 10.04
C PHE A 141 -6.25 -17.07 9.02
N GLY A 142 -7.50 -17.55 9.11
CA GLY A 142 -8.14 -18.49 8.19
C GLY A 142 -8.01 -18.13 6.71
N VAL A 143 -8.33 -16.88 6.39
CA VAL A 143 -8.26 -16.33 5.03
C VAL A 143 -6.89 -15.74 4.69
N GLY A 144 -5.90 -15.86 5.58
CA GLY A 144 -4.53 -15.35 5.35
C GLY A 144 -4.46 -13.83 5.24
N PHE A 145 -5.41 -13.10 5.84
CA PHE A 145 -5.58 -11.64 5.66
C PHE A 145 -5.77 -11.19 4.21
N GLU A 146 -6.06 -12.11 3.28
CA GLU A 146 -6.44 -11.79 1.91
C GLU A 146 -7.88 -11.26 1.89
N LEU A 147 -8.09 -10.03 2.38
CA LEU A 147 -9.41 -9.39 2.42
C LEU A 147 -9.69 -8.54 1.19
N ASN A 148 -8.68 -8.23 0.38
CA ASN A 148 -8.94 -7.56 -0.88
C ASN A 148 -9.75 -8.47 -1.81
N VAL A 149 -11.01 -8.12 -2.01
CA VAL A 149 -11.87 -8.68 -3.05
C VAL A 149 -11.94 -7.62 -4.13
N ILE A 150 -10.96 -7.67 -5.03
CA ILE A 150 -11.08 -6.97 -6.29
C ILE A 150 -12.26 -7.64 -7.00
N PRO A 151 -13.38 -6.95 -7.26
CA PRO A 151 -14.56 -7.56 -7.85
C PRO A 151 -14.28 -7.89 -9.32
N PHE A 152 -13.49 -8.93 -9.58
CA PHE A 152 -13.22 -9.38 -10.94
C PHE A 152 -13.15 -10.89 -10.98
N LEU A 153 -14.23 -11.45 -11.52
CA LEU A 153 -14.24 -12.55 -12.49
C LEU A 153 -15.69 -12.75 -12.96
N ARG A 154 -16.21 -11.82 -13.78
CA ARG A 154 -17.20 -12.05 -14.86
C ARG A 154 -17.63 -10.78 -15.60
N GLY A 155 -17.91 -10.91 -16.89
CA GLY A 155 -18.42 -9.85 -17.78
C GLY A 155 -17.47 -9.54 -18.94
N SER A 156 -17.99 -8.99 -20.04
CA SER A 156 -17.18 -8.58 -21.18
C SER A 156 -16.39 -7.30 -20.84
N ALA A 157 -15.25 -7.08 -21.51
CA ALA A 157 -14.37 -5.93 -21.29
C ALA A 157 -15.05 -4.55 -21.46
N TRP A 158 -16.26 -4.53 -22.05
CA TRP A 158 -17.04 -3.33 -22.34
C TRP A 158 -17.97 -2.91 -21.18
N GLU A 159 -18.16 -3.76 -20.17
CA GLU A 159 -19.11 -3.55 -19.05
C GLU A 159 -18.41 -3.31 -17.71
N GLN A 160 -17.07 -3.23 -17.69
CA GLN A 160 -16.25 -3.05 -16.49
C GLN A 160 -15.66 -1.63 -16.47
N PRO A 161 -15.54 -0.95 -15.31
CA PRO A 161 -14.56 0.12 -15.18
C PRO A 161 -13.18 -0.55 -15.37
N PRO A 162 -12.40 -0.16 -16.39
CA PRO A 162 -11.20 -0.89 -16.74
C PRO A 162 -10.24 -0.87 -15.54
N PRO A 163 -9.65 -2.02 -15.11
CA PRO A 163 -8.44 -1.96 -14.30
C PRO A 163 -7.47 -1.08 -15.08
N ASP A 164 -6.78 -0.16 -14.40
CA ASP A 164 -5.80 0.65 -15.09
C ASP A 164 -4.83 -0.32 -15.77
N LEU A 165 -4.73 -0.17 -17.08
CA LEU A 165 -3.94 -1.06 -17.93
C LEU A 165 -2.51 -1.27 -17.39
N PRO A 166 -1.83 -0.25 -16.81
CA PRO A 166 -0.54 -0.43 -16.15
C PRO A 166 -0.56 -1.48 -15.02
N SER A 167 -1.51 -1.43 -14.09
CA SER A 167 -1.61 -2.43 -13.02
C SER A 167 -1.84 -3.86 -13.54
N TYR A 168 -2.59 -4.00 -14.63
CA TYR A 168 -2.79 -5.31 -15.26
C TYR A 168 -1.50 -5.84 -15.91
N LEU A 169 -0.76 -4.99 -16.61
CA LEU A 169 0.54 -5.34 -17.18
C LEU A 169 1.54 -5.69 -16.08
N TYR A 170 1.59 -4.88 -15.02
CA TYR A 170 2.48 -5.07 -13.88
C TYR A 170 2.27 -6.40 -13.16
N LYS A 171 1.02 -6.79 -12.92
CA LYS A 171 0.68 -8.11 -12.36
C LYS A 171 1.17 -9.29 -13.21
N ASN A 172 1.32 -9.08 -14.52
CA ASN A 172 1.90 -10.05 -15.44
C ASN A 172 3.42 -9.87 -15.62
N ARG A 173 4.07 -9.12 -14.71
CA ARG A 173 5.50 -8.77 -14.70
C ARG A 173 5.94 -8.02 -15.95
N ILE A 174 5.04 -7.26 -16.56
CA ILE A 174 5.30 -6.39 -17.70
C ILE A 174 5.46 -4.95 -17.21
N VAL A 175 6.66 -4.41 -17.40
CA VAL A 175 7.00 -3.01 -17.17
C VAL A 175 7.02 -2.29 -18.51
N TYR A 176 6.26 -1.20 -18.65
CA TYR A 176 6.08 -0.52 -19.95
C TYR A 176 6.67 0.89 -19.96
N LEU A 177 7.83 1.04 -20.61
CA LEU A 177 8.48 2.32 -20.88
C LEU A 177 7.90 2.94 -22.16
N ALA A 178 6.81 3.70 -22.02
CA ALA A 178 6.03 4.26 -23.13
C ALA A 178 6.32 5.74 -23.45
N MET A 179 7.20 6.38 -22.67
CA MET A 179 7.44 7.82 -22.73
C MET A 179 8.92 8.15 -22.60
N SER A 180 9.24 9.44 -22.71
CA SER A 180 10.61 9.92 -22.52
C SER A 180 11.11 9.64 -21.11
N LEU A 181 12.40 9.36 -21.00
CA LEU A 181 13.04 9.16 -19.71
C LEU A 181 13.14 10.49 -18.96
N THR A 182 12.42 10.59 -17.85
CA THR A 182 12.44 11.69 -16.90
C THR A 182 12.64 11.10 -15.49
N PRO A 183 13.08 11.90 -14.50
CA PRO A 183 13.29 11.41 -13.13
C PRO A 183 12.12 10.59 -12.57
N SER A 184 10.87 11.06 -12.75
CA SER A 184 9.68 10.36 -12.27
C SER A 184 9.42 9.02 -12.97
N VAL A 185 9.79 8.90 -14.25
CA VAL A 185 9.65 7.64 -15.00
C VAL A 185 10.70 6.64 -14.54
N THR A 186 11.93 7.11 -14.33
CA THR A 186 13.03 6.30 -13.80
C THR A 186 12.69 5.77 -12.41
N GLU A 187 12.24 6.64 -11.51
CA GLU A 187 11.85 6.27 -10.15
C GLU A 187 10.76 5.19 -10.15
N LEU A 188 9.75 5.32 -11.00
CA LEU A 188 8.70 4.32 -11.16
C LEU A 188 9.26 2.98 -11.64
N ILE A 189 10.10 2.96 -12.68
CA ILE A 189 10.68 1.71 -13.20
C ILE A 189 11.58 1.03 -12.16
N LEU A 190 12.37 1.80 -11.41
CA LEU A 190 13.21 1.28 -10.32
C LEU A 190 12.35 0.62 -9.24
N ALA A 191 11.28 1.29 -8.80
CA ALA A 191 10.35 0.75 -7.82
C ALA A 191 9.66 -0.53 -8.33
N GLU A 192 9.21 -0.52 -9.59
CA GLU A 192 8.58 -1.66 -10.24
C GLU A 192 9.51 -2.88 -10.27
N PHE A 193 10.79 -2.71 -10.64
CA PHE A 193 11.77 -3.79 -10.68
C PHE A 193 12.11 -4.34 -9.29
N LEU A 194 12.32 -3.46 -8.31
CA LEU A 194 12.62 -3.86 -6.92
C LEU A 194 11.46 -4.66 -6.32
N TYR A 195 10.22 -4.24 -6.57
CA TYR A 195 9.05 -4.99 -6.10
C TYR A 195 8.86 -6.31 -6.86
N LEU A 196 9.06 -6.36 -8.18
CA LEU A 196 8.95 -7.61 -8.94
C LEU A 196 10.00 -8.63 -8.49
N GLN A 197 11.20 -8.17 -8.09
CA GLN A 197 12.20 -9.02 -7.44
C GLN A 197 11.72 -9.52 -6.07
N TYR A 198 11.14 -8.66 -5.25
CA TYR A 198 10.61 -9.04 -3.93
C TYR A 198 9.47 -10.07 -4.06
N GLU A 199 8.57 -9.89 -5.03
CA GLU A 199 7.47 -10.81 -5.30
C GLU A 199 7.96 -12.19 -5.74
N ASP A 200 8.88 -12.23 -6.70
CA ASP A 200 9.47 -13.47 -7.22
C ASP A 200 10.82 -13.17 -7.89
N ALA A 201 11.90 -13.60 -7.25
CA ALA A 201 13.26 -13.35 -7.71
C ALA A 201 13.70 -14.24 -8.89
N GLU A 202 12.94 -15.29 -9.23
CA GLU A 202 13.30 -16.25 -10.28
C GLU A 202 12.58 -15.96 -11.61
N LYS A 203 11.33 -15.46 -11.54
CA LYS A 203 10.53 -15.20 -12.73
C LYS A 203 11.04 -14.00 -13.53
N PRO A 204 11.11 -14.09 -14.87
CA PRO A 204 11.57 -12.98 -15.70
C PRO A 204 10.69 -11.75 -15.57
N ILE A 205 11.28 -10.58 -15.84
CA ILE A 205 10.58 -9.30 -15.96
C ILE A 205 10.56 -8.92 -17.45
N TYR A 206 9.42 -8.50 -17.97
CA TYR A 206 9.27 -8.10 -19.37
C TYR A 206 9.28 -6.58 -19.47
N LEU A 207 10.38 -5.99 -19.94
CA LEU A 207 10.51 -4.55 -20.20
C LEU A 207 10.11 -4.24 -21.64
N TYR A 208 8.93 -3.64 -21.83
CA TYR A 208 8.44 -3.20 -23.13
C TYR A 208 8.84 -1.74 -23.36
N ILE A 209 9.50 -1.46 -24.49
CA ILE A 209 10.13 -0.17 -24.77
C ILE A 209 9.49 0.48 -25.99
N ASN A 210 8.93 1.66 -25.77
CA ASN A 210 8.48 2.61 -26.78
C ASN A 210 8.86 4.03 -26.33
N SER A 211 10.13 4.39 -26.47
CA SER A 211 10.67 5.65 -25.97
C SER A 211 11.62 6.31 -26.95
N THR A 212 11.51 7.64 -27.02
CA THR A 212 12.42 8.53 -27.74
C THR A 212 13.56 9.04 -26.86
N SER A 213 13.81 8.36 -25.73
CA SER A 213 14.76 8.73 -24.68
C SER A 213 14.40 10.02 -23.94
N THR A 214 15.39 10.70 -23.38
CA THR A 214 15.35 11.99 -22.68
C THR A 214 14.90 13.16 -23.56
N THR A 215 14.53 12.92 -24.82
CA THR A 215 14.07 13.92 -25.77
C THR A 215 12.68 13.59 -26.31
N LYS A 216 11.81 14.60 -26.43
CA LYS A 216 10.53 14.50 -27.15
C LYS A 216 10.43 15.67 -28.13
N GLY A 217 10.54 15.37 -29.42
CA GLY A 217 10.80 16.40 -30.43
C GLY A 217 12.15 17.09 -30.14
N ASP A 218 12.18 18.42 -30.18
CA ASP A 218 13.39 19.21 -29.92
C ASP A 218 13.62 19.52 -28.43
N LYS A 219 12.75 19.06 -27.53
CA LYS A 219 12.81 19.37 -26.10
C LYS A 219 13.51 18.24 -25.33
N LYS A 220 14.55 18.58 -24.56
CA LYS A 220 15.16 17.71 -23.54
C LYS A 220 14.28 17.71 -22.28
N LEU A 221 13.87 16.52 -21.85
CA LEU A 221 12.94 16.28 -20.74
C LEU A 221 13.60 15.58 -19.53
N GLY A 222 14.80 15.03 -19.71
CA GLY A 222 15.54 14.36 -18.65
C GLY A 222 17.04 14.33 -18.96
N TYR A 223 17.78 13.66 -18.10
CA TYR A 223 19.22 13.50 -18.21
C TYR A 223 19.57 12.10 -18.70
N GLU A 224 20.70 11.95 -19.38
CA GLU A 224 21.15 10.65 -19.87
C GLU A 224 21.39 9.65 -18.73
N THR A 225 21.69 10.16 -17.53
CA THR A 225 21.83 9.39 -16.28
C THR A 225 20.57 8.62 -15.88
N GLU A 226 19.39 9.04 -16.33
CA GLU A 226 18.13 8.31 -16.11
C GLU A 226 18.21 6.87 -16.64
N ALA A 227 18.79 6.70 -17.83
CA ALA A 227 18.96 5.37 -18.41
C ALA A 227 20.07 4.57 -17.72
N PHE A 228 21.10 5.23 -17.19
CA PHE A 228 22.16 4.55 -16.46
C PHE A 228 21.62 3.94 -15.16
N ALA A 229 20.76 4.67 -14.44
CA ALA A 229 20.09 4.14 -13.25
C ALA A 229 19.23 2.90 -13.57
N ILE A 230 18.45 2.96 -14.66
CA ILE A 230 17.64 1.81 -15.10
C ILE A 230 18.54 0.63 -15.53
N HIS A 231 19.62 0.91 -16.25
CA HIS A 231 20.56 -0.10 -16.70
C HIS A 231 21.26 -0.82 -15.52
N ASP A 232 21.68 -0.05 -14.51
CA ASP A 232 22.33 -0.60 -13.32
C ASP A 232 21.35 -1.48 -12.53
N ILE A 233 20.09 -1.06 -12.35
CA ILE A 233 19.10 -1.88 -11.65
C ILE A 233 18.77 -3.16 -12.42
N MET A 234 18.72 -3.13 -13.76
CA MET A 234 18.52 -4.34 -14.59
C MET A 234 19.62 -5.39 -14.36
N ARG A 235 20.83 -4.96 -13.96
CA ARG A 235 21.96 -5.84 -13.65
C ARG A 235 22.06 -6.19 -12.16
N TYR A 236 21.50 -5.35 -11.29
CA TYR A 236 21.51 -5.54 -9.85
C TYR A 236 20.48 -6.59 -9.39
N ILE A 237 19.30 -6.61 -10.01
CA ILE A 237 18.22 -7.51 -9.62
C ILE A 237 18.47 -8.96 -10.10
N ASN A 238 18.00 -9.93 -9.32
CA ASN A 238 18.10 -11.36 -9.64
C ASN A 238 17.23 -11.80 -10.84
N PRO A 239 15.97 -11.34 -11.00
CA PRO A 239 15.16 -11.68 -12.16
C PRO A 239 15.81 -11.29 -13.50
N PRO A 240 15.84 -12.18 -14.51
CA PRO A 240 16.32 -11.80 -15.82
C PRO A 240 15.32 -10.84 -16.51
N VAL A 241 15.82 -9.72 -17.02
CA VAL A 241 14.98 -8.71 -17.71
C VAL A 241 14.95 -8.97 -19.21
N PHE A 242 13.77 -9.30 -19.75
CA PHE A 242 13.53 -9.54 -21.17
C PHE A 242 13.03 -8.25 -21.83
N THR A 243 13.74 -7.77 -22.86
CA THR A 243 13.44 -6.48 -23.49
C THR A 243 12.71 -6.67 -24.81
N LEU A 244 11.65 -5.88 -25.04
CA LEU A 244 10.89 -5.87 -26.28
C LEU A 244 10.67 -4.44 -26.78
N CYS A 245 11.20 -4.10 -27.94
CA CYS A 245 10.89 -2.83 -28.60
C CYS A 245 9.53 -2.90 -29.32
N VAL A 246 8.58 -2.08 -28.86
CA VAL A 246 7.19 -1.97 -29.35
C VAL A 246 6.96 -0.56 -29.90
N GLY A 247 7.58 -0.24 -31.03
CA GLY A 247 7.56 1.12 -31.60
C GLY A 247 8.97 1.68 -31.70
N ASN A 248 9.37 2.57 -30.79
CA ASN A 248 10.68 3.23 -30.86
C ASN A 248 11.60 2.85 -29.69
N ALA A 249 12.88 2.64 -29.98
CA ALA A 249 13.93 2.59 -28.98
C ALA A 249 15.10 3.45 -29.46
N TRP A 250 15.06 4.74 -29.12
CA TRP A 250 16.01 5.73 -29.62
C TRP A 250 16.97 6.17 -28.52
N GLY A 251 18.21 6.51 -28.86
CA GLY A 251 19.24 6.99 -27.93
C GLY A 251 19.44 6.02 -26.76
N GLU A 252 19.26 6.53 -25.55
CA GLU A 252 19.41 5.79 -24.31
C GLU A 252 18.35 4.69 -24.13
N ALA A 253 17.18 4.79 -24.79
CA ALA A 253 16.22 3.67 -24.83
C ALA A 253 16.76 2.48 -25.65
N ALA A 254 17.62 2.72 -26.65
CA ALA A 254 18.32 1.66 -27.37
C ALA A 254 19.38 0.98 -26.49
N LEU A 255 20.03 1.73 -25.59
CA LEU A 255 20.93 1.18 -24.57
C LEU A 255 20.18 0.21 -23.65
N LEU A 256 19.01 0.61 -23.15
CA LEU A 256 18.17 -0.25 -22.29
C LEU A 256 17.68 -1.50 -23.05
N LEU A 257 17.28 -1.34 -24.31
CA LEU A 257 16.93 -2.47 -25.17
C LEU A 257 18.08 -3.48 -25.28
N ALA A 258 19.30 -3.00 -25.51
CA ALA A 258 20.49 -3.83 -25.62
C ALA A 258 20.93 -4.46 -24.29
N ALA A 259 20.57 -3.86 -23.16
CA ALA A 259 20.91 -4.31 -21.80
C ALA A 259 20.11 -5.52 -21.31
N GLY A 260 19.04 -5.90 -22.02
CA GLY A 260 18.23 -7.07 -21.67
C GLY A 260 19.03 -8.37 -21.64
N ALA A 261 18.49 -9.38 -20.95
CA ALA A 261 19.08 -10.70 -20.84
C ALA A 261 19.33 -11.31 -22.24
N ARG A 262 20.52 -11.86 -22.44
CA ARG A 262 20.95 -12.42 -23.73
C ARG A 262 20.01 -13.51 -24.22
N GLY A 263 19.67 -13.49 -25.51
CA GLY A 263 18.69 -14.38 -26.13
C GLY A 263 17.24 -13.92 -25.98
N HIS A 264 17.00 -12.88 -25.17
CA HIS A 264 15.68 -12.36 -24.81
C HIS A 264 15.53 -10.86 -25.13
N ARG A 265 16.40 -10.30 -25.96
CA ARG A 265 16.27 -8.94 -26.51
C ARG A 265 15.57 -9.01 -27.85
N ALA A 266 14.42 -8.37 -28.00
CA ALA A 266 13.60 -8.50 -29.19
C ALA A 266 12.98 -7.18 -29.66
N ALA A 267 12.54 -7.16 -30.92
CA ALA A 267 11.76 -6.07 -31.47
C ALA A 267 10.63 -6.59 -32.38
N LEU A 268 9.54 -5.82 -32.47
CA LEU A 268 8.49 -6.05 -33.47
C LEU A 268 8.96 -5.63 -34.87
N PRO A 269 8.34 -6.13 -35.96
CA PRO A 269 8.86 -5.97 -37.31
C PRO A 269 8.88 -4.51 -37.83
N SER A 270 8.03 -3.66 -37.27
CA SER A 270 7.93 -2.23 -37.63
C SER A 270 8.60 -1.31 -36.62
N SER A 271 9.29 -1.85 -35.61
CA SER A 271 9.97 -1.04 -34.61
C SER A 271 11.19 -0.33 -35.20
N THR A 272 11.49 0.87 -34.72
CA THR A 272 12.65 1.66 -35.14
C THR A 272 13.62 1.83 -33.99
N ILE A 273 14.86 1.41 -34.20
CA ILE A 273 15.93 1.53 -33.22
C ILE A 273 16.89 2.60 -33.71
N MET A 274 17.36 3.48 -32.83
CA MET A 274 18.27 4.56 -33.21
C MET A 274 19.33 4.77 -32.15
N ILE A 275 20.60 4.85 -32.55
CA ILE A 275 21.69 5.26 -31.68
C ILE A 275 22.13 6.68 -32.06
N LYS A 276 22.45 7.49 -31.06
CA LYS A 276 23.00 8.84 -31.22
C LYS A 276 23.88 9.17 -30.02
N GLN A 277 24.84 10.06 -30.21
CA GLN A 277 25.57 10.67 -29.10
C GLN A 277 24.66 11.63 -28.30
N PRO A 278 24.94 11.83 -27.00
CA PRO A 278 24.23 12.81 -26.21
C PRO A 278 24.47 14.22 -26.74
N ALA A 279 23.48 15.09 -26.59
CA ALA A 279 23.55 16.47 -27.05
C ALA A 279 23.07 17.41 -25.93
N GLY A 280 23.78 18.52 -25.75
CA GLY A 280 23.47 19.57 -24.78
C GLY A 280 23.71 20.94 -25.39
N ARG A 281 22.85 21.91 -25.06
CA ARG A 281 23.05 23.33 -25.36
C ARG A 281 23.21 24.07 -24.03
N TYR A 282 24.28 24.84 -23.89
CA TYR A 282 24.61 25.59 -22.68
C TYR A 282 24.73 27.07 -23.04
N HIS A 283 24.11 27.94 -22.24
CA HIS A 283 24.12 29.39 -22.43
C HIS A 283 24.49 30.06 -21.11
N GLU A 284 25.71 29.82 -20.64
CA GLU A 284 26.22 30.27 -19.33
C GLU A 284 27.61 30.89 -19.48
N GLN A 285 28.26 31.23 -18.37
CA GLN A 285 29.61 31.79 -18.38
C GLN A 285 30.60 30.81 -19.04
N ALA A 286 31.75 31.33 -19.49
CA ALA A 286 32.78 30.51 -20.14
C ALA A 286 33.23 29.33 -19.26
N THR A 287 33.45 29.58 -17.96
CA THR A 287 33.83 28.55 -16.98
C THR A 287 32.76 27.47 -16.83
N ASP A 288 31.49 27.86 -16.71
CA ASP A 288 30.37 26.93 -16.57
C ASP A 288 30.19 26.09 -17.84
N THR A 289 30.39 26.71 -19.01
CA THR A 289 30.38 26.02 -20.31
C THR A 289 31.49 24.97 -20.41
N ASP A 290 32.70 25.27 -19.92
CA ASP A 290 33.80 24.31 -19.89
C ASP A 290 33.52 23.12 -18.95
N LEU A 291 32.95 23.38 -17.76
CA LEU A 291 32.54 22.31 -16.84
C LEU A 291 31.43 21.45 -17.43
N ALA A 292 30.42 22.07 -18.03
CA ALA A 292 29.33 21.38 -18.71
C ALA A 292 29.82 20.50 -19.87
N ARG A 293 30.81 20.98 -20.63
CA ARG A 293 31.46 20.23 -21.71
C ARG A 293 32.18 18.98 -21.18
N ILE A 294 32.90 19.10 -20.06
CA ILE A 294 33.54 17.95 -19.40
C ILE A 294 32.48 16.93 -18.97
N GLY A 295 31.40 17.39 -18.32
CA GLY A 295 30.30 16.52 -17.91
C GLY A 295 29.64 15.77 -19.06
N LEU A 296 29.34 16.47 -20.16
CA LEU A 296 28.75 15.85 -21.36
C LEU A 296 29.69 14.82 -22.01
N ASN A 297 31.01 15.10 -22.03
CA ASN A 297 32.00 14.14 -22.53
C ASN A 297 32.09 12.88 -21.67
N ASN A 298 31.97 13.01 -20.34
CA ASN A 298 31.93 11.85 -19.44
C ASN A 298 30.69 10.98 -19.70
N VAL A 299 29.51 11.61 -19.83
CA VAL A 299 28.26 10.92 -20.17
C VAL A 299 28.37 10.21 -21.53
N LYS A 300 28.96 10.87 -22.52
CA LYS A 300 29.21 10.27 -23.84
C LYS A 300 30.11 9.05 -23.73
N ALA A 301 31.21 9.14 -22.97
CA ALA A 301 32.15 8.03 -22.79
C ALA A 301 31.45 6.83 -22.14
N GLU A 302 30.68 7.07 -21.08
CA GLU A 302 29.92 6.03 -20.38
C GLU A 302 28.91 5.34 -21.31
N LEU A 303 28.12 6.13 -22.05
CA LEU A 303 27.14 5.60 -23.00
C LEU A 303 27.79 4.70 -24.06
N VAL A 304 28.96 5.10 -24.58
CA VAL A 304 29.74 4.29 -25.53
C VAL A 304 30.17 2.97 -24.89
N ILE A 305 30.73 3.01 -23.67
CA ILE A 305 31.18 1.81 -22.95
C ILE A 305 30.01 0.85 -22.72
N LEU A 306 28.90 1.33 -22.16
CA LEU A 306 27.75 0.49 -21.84
C LEU A 306 27.14 -0.16 -23.07
N ASN A 307 27.02 0.57 -24.18
CA ASN A 307 26.52 0.01 -25.44
C ASN A 307 27.47 -1.05 -26.01
N ILE A 308 28.79 -0.78 -26.03
CA ILE A 308 29.77 -1.76 -26.50
C ILE A 308 29.67 -3.05 -25.67
N CYS A 309 29.58 -2.94 -24.34
CA CYS A 309 29.44 -4.08 -23.43
C CYS A 309 28.17 -4.89 -23.67
N ASN A 310 27.06 -4.23 -23.98
CA ASN A 310 25.76 -4.88 -24.21
C ASN A 310 25.68 -5.53 -25.60
N ILE A 311 26.28 -4.91 -26.62
CA ILE A 311 26.20 -5.37 -28.02
C ILE A 311 27.22 -6.49 -28.32
N SER A 312 28.40 -6.44 -27.69
CA SER A 312 29.54 -7.25 -28.13
C SER A 312 29.55 -8.66 -27.51
N LEU A 313 29.23 -9.66 -28.34
CA LEU A 313 29.74 -11.05 -28.20
C LEU A 313 30.53 -11.55 -29.42
N ARG A 314 30.74 -10.71 -30.47
CA ARG A 314 31.43 -11.10 -31.71
C ARG A 314 32.80 -10.48 -31.94
N ARG A 315 33.24 -9.55 -31.11
CA ARG A 315 34.61 -9.03 -31.12
C ARG A 315 35.16 -9.18 -29.73
N LEU A 316 36.17 -10.03 -29.60
CA LEU A 316 37.06 -10.06 -28.44
C LEU A 316 37.42 -8.62 -28.05
N TRP A 317 37.65 -8.39 -26.76
CA TRP A 317 38.14 -7.16 -26.13
C TRP A 317 39.39 -6.53 -26.81
N THR A 318 39.94 -7.17 -27.84
CA THR A 318 41.16 -6.80 -28.55
C THR A 318 41.07 -5.53 -29.41
N ASN A 319 39.89 -5.01 -29.74
CA ASN A 319 39.76 -3.74 -30.48
C ASN A 319 38.88 -2.68 -29.78
N MET A 320 39.13 -2.39 -28.48
CA MET A 320 38.73 -1.10 -27.88
C MET A 320 39.32 0.10 -28.65
N TYR A 321 40.33 -0.11 -29.51
CA TYR A 321 41.03 0.90 -30.29
C TYR A 321 40.30 1.42 -31.54
N ASP A 322 39.27 0.72 -32.06
CA ASP A 322 38.69 1.12 -33.36
C ASP A 322 37.66 2.27 -33.27
N ASN A 323 37.26 2.71 -32.08
CA ASN A 323 36.24 3.76 -31.85
C ASN A 323 35.02 3.67 -32.77
N TRP A 324 34.68 2.45 -33.22
CA TRP A 324 33.72 2.23 -34.30
C TRP A 324 32.31 2.66 -33.88
N PHE A 325 31.95 2.35 -32.63
CA PHE A 325 30.67 2.74 -32.05
C PHE A 325 30.59 4.26 -31.85
N GLU A 326 31.70 4.89 -31.46
CA GLU A 326 31.78 6.36 -31.37
C GLU A 326 31.60 6.99 -32.76
N LYS A 327 32.17 6.40 -33.82
CA LYS A 327 31.99 6.87 -35.20
C LYS A 327 30.55 6.72 -35.68
N ASP A 328 29.92 5.59 -35.38
CA ASP A 328 28.54 5.27 -35.77
C ASP A 328 27.49 6.09 -34.99
N THR A 329 27.84 6.64 -33.83
CA THR A 329 26.95 7.49 -33.01
C THR A 329 27.12 8.99 -33.25
N ARG A 330 28.10 9.42 -34.07
CA ARG A 330 28.33 10.85 -34.39
C ARG A 330 27.09 11.54 -34.94
N LEU A 331 26.33 10.83 -35.77
CA LEU A 331 25.03 11.24 -36.28
C LEU A 331 23.98 10.22 -35.86
N PRO A 332 22.69 10.61 -35.77
CA PRO A 332 21.62 9.65 -35.54
C PRO A 332 21.64 8.53 -36.59
N LYS A 333 21.89 7.30 -36.16
CA LYS A 333 21.90 6.11 -37.02
C LYS A 333 20.70 5.25 -36.68
N TYR A 334 19.84 5.06 -37.67
CA TYR A 334 18.62 4.28 -37.55
C TYR A 334 18.86 2.84 -38.02
N PHE A 335 18.19 1.90 -37.37
CA PHE A 335 18.21 0.48 -37.69
C PHE A 335 16.78 -0.01 -37.82
N SER A 336 16.52 -0.75 -38.89
CA SER A 336 15.43 -1.70 -38.92
C SER A 336 15.66 -2.81 -37.89
N PRO A 337 14.61 -3.54 -37.46
CA PRO A 337 14.78 -4.65 -36.52
C PRO A 337 15.76 -5.73 -37.00
N ARG A 338 15.86 -5.95 -38.32
CA ARG A 338 16.82 -6.91 -38.89
C ARG A 338 18.25 -6.41 -38.80
N GLU A 339 18.49 -5.16 -39.19
CA GLU A 339 19.81 -4.54 -39.05
C GLU A 339 20.24 -4.46 -37.58
N ALA A 340 19.29 -4.25 -36.65
CA ALA A 340 19.58 -4.24 -35.23
C ALA A 340 19.99 -5.63 -34.68
N VAL A 341 19.50 -6.73 -35.27
CA VAL A 341 20.01 -8.09 -34.99
C VAL A 341 21.43 -8.25 -35.51
N GLU A 342 21.70 -7.85 -36.75
CA GLU A 342 23.03 -7.95 -37.36
C GLU A 342 24.08 -7.10 -36.63
N TYR A 343 23.67 -5.93 -36.15
CA TYR A 343 24.50 -5.03 -35.35
C TYR A 343 24.70 -5.52 -33.91
N GLY A 344 23.81 -6.40 -33.41
CA GLY A 344 23.88 -7.00 -32.07
C GLY A 344 23.15 -6.24 -30.95
N ILE A 345 22.28 -5.27 -31.30
CA ILE A 345 21.45 -4.54 -30.33
C ILE A 345 20.37 -5.46 -29.75
N ILE A 346 19.77 -6.30 -30.60
CA ILE A 346 18.74 -7.28 -30.22
C ILE A 346 19.10 -8.67 -30.73
N ASP A 347 18.47 -9.70 -30.17
CA ASP A 347 18.73 -11.10 -30.54
C ASP A 347 17.79 -11.59 -31.64
N LYS A 348 16.53 -11.10 -31.67
CA LYS A 348 15.51 -11.58 -32.62
C LYS A 348 14.43 -10.57 -32.94
N VAL A 349 13.82 -10.73 -34.12
CA VAL A 349 12.60 -10.04 -34.52
C VAL A 349 11.41 -10.96 -34.31
N LEU A 350 10.39 -10.52 -33.59
CA LEU A 350 9.16 -11.30 -33.37
C LEU A 350 8.21 -11.09 -34.55
N ILE A 351 8.00 -12.13 -35.36
CA ILE A 351 7.04 -12.13 -36.48
C ILE A 351 5.78 -12.89 -36.04
N ALA A 352 4.60 -12.43 -36.48
CA ALA A 352 3.27 -12.88 -36.06
C ALA A 352 2.95 -14.39 -36.18
N THR A 353 3.89 -15.20 -36.67
CA THR A 353 3.77 -16.67 -36.73
C THR A 353 3.78 -17.34 -35.36
N TYR A 354 4.17 -16.64 -34.29
CA TYR A 354 4.34 -17.18 -32.93
C TYR A 354 3.15 -16.97 -31.96
N LEU A 355 1.95 -16.68 -32.45
CA LEU A 355 0.72 -16.57 -31.62
C LEU A 355 0.14 -17.95 -31.17
N LYS A 356 1.01 -18.94 -30.91
CA LYS A 356 0.64 -20.24 -30.31
C LYS A 356 1.25 -20.50 -28.92
N LEU A 357 1.94 -19.53 -28.32
CA LEU A 357 2.61 -19.70 -27.03
C LEU A 357 1.99 -18.85 -25.92
N PHE A 358 0.74 -19.15 -25.56
CA PHE A 358 0.30 -19.11 -24.17
C PHE A 358 -0.59 -20.34 -23.94
N PRO A 359 -0.19 -21.29 -23.07
CA PRO A 359 -1.01 -22.46 -22.78
C PRO A 359 -2.33 -22.02 -22.15
N ALA A 360 -3.44 -22.40 -22.79
CA ALA A 360 -4.73 -22.47 -22.13
C ALA A 360 -4.72 -23.66 -21.15
N GLY A 361 -4.57 -23.38 -19.86
CA GLY A 361 -4.75 -24.34 -18.75
C GLY A 361 -4.40 -23.64 -17.44
N HIS A 362 -5.16 -23.67 -16.35
CA HIS A 362 -6.35 -24.40 -15.94
C HIS A 362 -7.22 -23.39 -15.16
N ASN A 363 -8.56 -23.38 -15.24
CA ASN A 363 -9.39 -24.22 -14.38
C ASN A 363 -10.83 -24.24 -14.88
N LYS A 364 -11.27 -25.43 -15.27
CA LYS A 364 -12.67 -25.79 -15.46
C LYS A 364 -13.36 -25.86 -14.09
N THR A 365 -13.70 -24.71 -13.50
CA THR A 365 -14.57 -24.68 -12.30
C THR A 365 -15.51 -23.47 -12.25
N ILE A 366 -15.58 -22.67 -13.33
CA ILE A 366 -16.35 -21.42 -13.38
C ILE A 366 -17.76 -21.62 -14.00
N ILE A 367 -18.13 -22.84 -14.41
CA ILE A 367 -19.42 -23.05 -15.11
C ILE A 367 -20.62 -23.17 -14.16
N GLN A 368 -20.42 -23.49 -12.87
CA GLN A 368 -21.56 -23.62 -11.94
C GLN A 368 -22.01 -22.32 -11.28
N THR A 369 -21.15 -21.30 -11.20
CA THR A 369 -21.55 -20.00 -10.63
C THR A 369 -22.28 -19.10 -11.64
N ALA A 370 -22.31 -19.44 -12.94
CA ALA A 370 -22.82 -18.55 -14.01
C ALA A 370 -24.34 -18.40 -13.97
N GLN A 371 -25.03 -19.41 -13.46
CA GLN A 371 -26.48 -19.37 -13.26
C GLN A 371 -26.91 -18.49 -12.07
N PHE A 372 -25.97 -18.04 -11.23
CA PHE A 372 -26.29 -17.28 -10.02
C PHE A 372 -26.34 -15.76 -10.23
N LEU A 373 -25.62 -15.22 -11.21
CA LEU A 373 -25.55 -13.77 -11.45
C LEU A 373 -26.62 -13.25 -12.43
N GLN A 374 -27.22 -14.12 -13.25
CA GLN A 374 -28.39 -13.78 -14.08
C GLN A 374 -29.61 -13.37 -13.23
N VAL A 375 -29.63 -13.83 -11.97
CA VAL A 375 -30.66 -13.56 -10.97
C VAL A 375 -30.51 -12.16 -10.37
N LEU A 376 -29.33 -11.53 -10.37
CA LEU A 376 -29.17 -10.19 -9.78
C LEU A 376 -29.31 -9.04 -10.79
N TYR A 377 -29.41 -9.32 -12.10
CA TYR A 377 -29.41 -8.29 -13.14
C TYR A 377 -30.80 -7.83 -13.62
N ASN A 378 -31.90 -8.46 -13.16
CA ASN A 378 -33.26 -8.15 -13.64
C ASN A 378 -34.04 -7.11 -12.79
N GLU A 379 -33.39 -6.25 -12.01
CA GLU A 379 -34.08 -5.24 -11.16
C GLU A 379 -33.86 -3.78 -11.59
N ARG A 380 -33.55 -3.52 -12.88
CA ARG A 380 -33.50 -2.14 -13.42
C ARG A 380 -34.43 -1.86 -14.61
N ASP A 381 -35.48 -2.65 -14.80
CA ASP A 381 -36.54 -2.34 -15.77
C ASP A 381 -37.92 -2.62 -15.17
N SER A 382 -38.35 -1.82 -14.19
CA SER A 382 -39.78 -1.74 -13.82
C SER A 382 -40.10 -0.48 -13.02
N ALA A 383 -39.96 0.69 -13.65
CA ALA A 383 -40.72 1.90 -13.30
C ALA A 383 -40.55 2.98 -14.38
N ASP A 384 -41.23 2.83 -15.53
CA ASP A 384 -42.02 3.88 -16.21
C ASP A 384 -42.55 3.36 -17.57
N PRO A 385 -43.88 3.27 -17.80
CA PRO A 385 -44.45 2.86 -19.07
C PRO A 385 -44.75 4.10 -19.94
N GLY A 386 -43.80 4.53 -20.77
CA GLY A 386 -44.15 5.39 -21.91
C GLY A 386 -43.07 6.31 -22.45
N ALA A 387 -42.31 5.85 -23.44
CA ALA A 387 -41.93 6.69 -24.58
C ALA A 387 -41.33 5.83 -25.70
N LYS A 388 -41.75 6.13 -26.93
CA LYS A 388 -41.48 5.41 -28.17
C LYS A 388 -40.02 5.50 -28.60
N ILE A 389 -39.58 4.42 -29.26
CA ILE A 389 -38.40 4.33 -30.11
C ILE A 389 -38.44 5.40 -31.21
N GLN A 390 -37.37 6.19 -31.33
CA GLN A 390 -36.94 6.76 -32.61
C GLN A 390 -35.41 6.90 -32.66
N SER A 391 -34.83 6.22 -33.64
CA SER A 391 -33.44 6.38 -34.10
C SER A 391 -33.25 7.73 -34.82
N ILE A 392 -32.02 8.28 -34.81
CA ILE A 392 -31.24 8.83 -35.94
C ILE A 392 -30.22 9.88 -35.44
N GLY A 393 -28.96 9.79 -35.91
CA GLY A 393 -28.17 10.98 -36.26
C GLY A 393 -26.93 11.29 -35.40
N LYS A 394 -25.75 11.21 -36.04
CA LYS A 394 -24.40 11.68 -35.60
C LYS A 394 -24.36 13.22 -35.31
N PRO A 395 -23.17 13.84 -35.15
CA PRO A 395 -22.24 13.86 -34.01
C PRO A 395 -22.09 15.30 -33.44
N VAL A 396 -21.75 15.46 -32.17
CA VAL A 396 -21.28 16.76 -31.64
C VAL A 396 -19.84 16.63 -31.20
N LEU A 397 -18.96 17.23 -32.01
CA LEU A 397 -17.57 17.49 -31.73
C LEU A 397 -17.50 18.87 -31.06
N LEU A 398 -16.91 18.99 -29.87
CA LEU A 398 -16.23 20.22 -29.41
C LEU A 398 -15.37 19.95 -28.17
N ARG A 399 -14.06 19.84 -28.43
CA ARG A 399 -12.94 20.51 -27.74
C ARG A 399 -13.02 20.76 -26.23
N ARG A 400 -12.21 20.02 -25.45
CA ARG A 400 -10.95 20.46 -24.79
C ARG A 400 -10.58 19.43 -23.71
N TYR A 401 -9.78 18.42 -24.07
CA TYR A 401 -9.05 17.63 -23.09
C TYR A 401 -7.78 18.39 -22.72
N GLY A 402 -7.85 19.10 -21.60
CA GLY A 402 -6.74 19.82 -20.99
C GLY A 402 -6.93 19.87 -19.48
N ALA A 403 -7.00 18.70 -18.84
CA ALA A 403 -6.84 18.49 -17.39
C ALA A 403 -7.09 17.00 -17.05
N ILE A 404 -6.19 16.09 -17.47
CA ILE A 404 -6.20 14.70 -16.98
C ILE A 404 -4.87 14.31 -16.31
N HIS A 405 -3.91 15.23 -16.24
CA HIS A 405 -2.65 14.96 -15.55
C HIS A 405 -2.70 15.12 -14.03
N THR A 406 -3.81 15.61 -13.46
CA THR A 406 -3.94 15.86 -12.01
C THR A 406 -4.78 14.80 -11.29
N PHE A 407 -5.50 13.93 -12.01
CA PHE A 407 -6.38 12.92 -11.41
C PHE A 407 -5.68 11.57 -11.14
N MET A 408 -4.63 11.22 -11.92
CA MET A 408 -3.88 9.98 -11.72
C MET A 408 -2.90 10.03 -10.55
N PHE A 409 -2.36 11.20 -10.21
CA PHE A 409 -1.45 11.33 -9.06
C PHE A 409 -2.21 11.23 -7.73
N SER A 410 -3.45 11.71 -7.68
CA SER A 410 -4.28 11.65 -6.47
C SER A 410 -4.74 10.22 -6.13
N VAL A 411 -5.03 9.38 -7.14
CA VAL A 411 -5.49 8.00 -6.91
C VAL A 411 -4.35 7.07 -6.51
N ILE A 412 -3.13 7.25 -7.05
CA ILE A 412 -1.96 6.42 -6.66
C ILE A 412 -1.46 6.79 -5.26
N VAL A 413 -1.50 8.09 -4.90
CA VAL A 413 -1.17 8.55 -3.54
C VAL A 413 -2.26 8.15 -2.54
N GLU A 414 -3.55 8.13 -2.93
CA GLU A 414 -4.64 7.67 -2.08
C GLU A 414 -4.67 6.13 -1.93
N LEU A 415 -4.23 5.35 -2.94
CA LEU A 415 -4.06 3.90 -2.84
C LEU A 415 -2.81 3.49 -2.06
N MET A 416 -1.71 4.24 -2.15
CA MET A 416 -0.55 4.05 -1.27
C MET A 416 -0.88 4.45 0.17
N ALA A 417 -1.66 5.51 0.40
CA ALA A 417 -2.17 5.87 1.71
C ALA A 417 -3.17 4.83 2.28
N ARG A 418 -3.98 4.17 1.43
CA ARG A 418 -4.89 3.09 1.84
C ARG A 418 -4.20 1.73 2.05
N PHE A 419 -3.15 1.43 1.28
CA PHE A 419 -2.29 0.27 1.53
C PHE A 419 -1.46 0.47 2.80
N CYS A 420 -1.04 1.71 3.09
CA CYS A 420 -0.46 2.09 4.37
C CYS A 420 -1.50 1.95 5.51
N LEU A 421 -2.76 2.37 5.32
CA LEU A 421 -3.83 2.22 6.32
C LEU A 421 -4.22 0.76 6.65
N MET A 422 -4.14 -0.19 5.71
CA MET A 422 -4.41 -1.61 5.99
C MET A 422 -3.21 -2.39 6.53
N VAL A 423 -1.98 -2.00 6.20
CA VAL A 423 -0.76 -2.59 6.79
C VAL A 423 -0.43 -1.95 8.16
N LEU A 424 -1.01 -0.79 8.49
CA LEU A 424 -0.91 -0.10 9.79
C LEU A 424 -1.96 -0.51 10.84
N ASP A 425 -2.80 -1.52 10.58
CA ASP A 425 -3.64 -2.11 11.64
C ASP A 425 -2.88 -3.17 12.47
N ALA A 426 -1.62 -3.48 12.13
CA ALA A 426 -0.77 -4.40 12.88
C ALA A 426 0.49 -3.77 13.52
N ILE A 427 0.84 -2.53 13.20
CA ILE A 427 1.98 -1.83 13.81
C ILE A 427 1.57 -0.38 14.01
N GLY A 428 1.43 0.06 15.27
CA GLY A 428 1.22 1.49 15.55
C GLY A 428 2.28 2.33 14.85
N GLY A 429 1.91 3.52 14.36
CA GLY A 429 2.78 4.40 13.57
C GLY A 429 4.20 4.51 14.13
N ALA A 430 5.18 4.90 13.32
CA ALA A 430 6.63 4.80 13.55
C ALA A 430 7.14 5.29 14.93
N CYS A 431 6.36 6.11 15.64
CA CYS A 431 6.63 6.48 17.03
C CYS A 431 6.38 5.38 18.07
N GLY A 432 5.72 4.28 17.73
CA GLY A 432 5.45 3.14 18.60
C GLY A 432 4.27 3.32 19.57
N TYR A 433 3.40 4.32 19.36
CA TYR A 433 2.25 4.58 20.23
C TYR A 433 1.12 3.56 20.11
N GLY A 434 1.17 2.62 19.15
CA GLY A 434 0.06 1.69 18.93
C GLY A 434 -1.22 2.42 18.49
N GLU A 435 -2.37 1.90 18.87
CA GLU A 435 -3.67 2.53 18.63
C GLU A 435 -3.79 3.92 19.27
N LEU A 436 -3.11 4.16 20.40
CA LEU A 436 -3.14 5.45 21.10
C LEU A 436 -2.65 6.59 20.21
N GLY A 437 -1.73 6.31 19.27
CA GLY A 437 -1.24 7.31 18.32
C GLY A 437 -2.36 7.94 17.48
N ARG A 438 -3.44 7.21 17.19
CA ARG A 438 -4.58 7.72 16.39
C ARG A 438 -5.50 8.66 17.17
N SER A 439 -5.58 8.48 18.49
CA SER A 439 -6.49 9.24 19.37
C SER A 439 -5.79 10.26 20.25
N LEU A 440 -4.45 10.31 20.25
CA LEU A 440 -3.68 11.28 21.01
C LEU A 440 -4.12 12.71 20.66
N ASN A 441 -4.21 13.60 21.65
CA ASN A 441 -4.72 14.96 21.46
C ASN A 441 -6.09 15.01 20.74
N GLY A 442 -6.98 14.08 21.07
CA GLY A 442 -8.32 13.98 20.47
C GLY A 442 -8.31 13.55 18.99
N GLY A 443 -7.18 13.04 18.49
CA GLY A 443 -6.99 12.68 17.09
C GLY A 443 -6.47 13.80 16.20
N ASP A 444 -6.08 14.95 16.77
CA ASP A 444 -5.37 16.00 16.04
C ASP A 444 -3.87 15.64 15.97
N VAL A 445 -3.56 14.66 15.13
CA VAL A 445 -2.23 14.07 14.99
C VAL A 445 -1.72 14.15 13.56
N GLY A 446 -0.42 13.97 13.37
CA GLY A 446 0.20 13.92 12.06
C GLY A 446 1.49 13.11 12.01
N ALA A 447 1.84 12.70 10.80
CA ALA A 447 3.12 12.12 10.45
C ALA A 447 4.04 13.22 9.88
N VAL A 448 5.34 13.08 10.12
CA VAL A 448 6.34 14.08 9.69
C VAL A 448 7.59 13.38 9.17
N ALA A 449 8.30 13.99 8.22
CA ALA A 449 9.58 13.48 7.74
C ALA A 449 10.75 14.11 8.50
N ARG A 450 11.04 15.40 8.24
CA ARG A 450 12.17 16.13 8.85
C ARG A 450 12.04 16.27 10.37
N LEU A 451 10.82 16.50 10.86
CA LEU A 451 10.56 16.74 12.28
C LEU A 451 10.56 15.45 13.12
N TYR A 452 10.52 14.27 12.47
CA TYR A 452 10.56 12.97 13.15
C TYR A 452 11.89 12.78 13.91
N ARG A 453 13.00 13.30 13.34
CA ARG A 453 14.34 13.31 13.95
C ARG A 453 14.72 11.94 14.55
N ASN A 454 14.56 10.90 13.74
CA ASN A 454 14.81 9.50 14.11
C ASN A 454 14.11 9.06 15.42
N GLY A 455 12.87 9.50 15.61
CA GLY A 455 12.05 9.18 16.77
C GLY A 455 12.14 10.16 17.95
N THR A 456 13.14 11.05 17.99
CA THR A 456 13.23 12.08 19.05
C THR A 456 12.09 13.11 18.97
N GLY A 457 11.50 13.31 17.78
CA GLY A 457 10.32 14.16 17.59
C GLY A 457 8.98 13.49 17.93
N CYS A 458 8.96 12.21 18.34
CA CYS A 458 7.73 11.54 18.71
C CYS A 458 7.11 12.17 19.96
N GLY A 459 5.83 12.50 19.87
CA GLY A 459 5.09 13.20 20.93
C GLY A 459 5.22 14.71 20.89
N ALA A 460 5.99 15.28 19.96
CA ALA A 460 6.15 16.71 19.77
C ALA A 460 4.84 17.40 19.34
N CYS A 461 4.56 18.58 19.89
CA CYS A 461 3.40 19.38 19.51
C CYS A 461 3.77 20.59 18.64
N TYR A 462 3.00 20.80 17.57
CA TYR A 462 3.16 21.92 16.66
C TYR A 462 1.83 22.67 16.50
N GLN A 463 1.89 24.00 16.46
CA GLN A 463 0.80 24.80 15.92
C GLN A 463 1.01 24.85 14.40
N VAL A 464 0.03 24.36 13.63
CA VAL A 464 0.06 24.32 12.17
C VAL A 464 -1.08 25.19 11.64
N ARG A 465 -0.79 26.12 10.72
CA ARG A 465 -1.78 26.96 10.04
C ARG A 465 -1.59 26.87 8.53
N CYS A 466 -2.66 26.87 7.75
CA CYS A 466 -2.54 26.92 6.30
C CYS A 466 -2.53 28.36 5.77
N THR A 467 -1.83 28.58 4.66
CA THR A 467 -1.50 29.92 4.15
C THR A 467 -2.54 30.52 3.21
N HIS A 468 -3.64 29.81 2.93
CA HIS A 468 -4.66 30.24 1.97
C HIS A 468 -5.84 30.91 2.69
N PRO A 469 -5.89 32.26 2.82
CA PRO A 469 -6.86 32.95 3.68
C PRO A 469 -8.32 32.78 3.25
N GLN A 470 -8.59 32.34 2.01
CA GLN A 470 -9.96 32.08 1.55
C GLN A 470 -10.57 30.84 2.22
N PHE A 471 -9.75 29.83 2.50
CA PHE A 471 -10.21 28.54 3.05
C PHE A 471 -9.75 28.33 4.49
N CYS A 472 -8.61 28.91 4.86
CA CYS A 472 -7.93 28.69 6.13
C CYS A 472 -8.41 29.64 7.23
N ASN A 473 -8.63 29.11 8.42
CA ASN A 473 -8.80 29.95 9.62
C ASN A 473 -7.43 30.46 10.11
N GLU A 474 -7.44 31.46 10.99
CA GLU A 474 -6.20 32.07 11.50
C GLU A 474 -5.56 31.26 12.64
N ASP A 475 -6.38 30.49 13.38
CA ASP A 475 -5.95 29.73 14.55
C ASP A 475 -5.14 28.50 14.17
N GLY A 476 -5.51 27.82 13.09
CA GLY A 476 -4.97 26.53 12.67
C GLY A 476 -5.29 25.39 13.63
N ALA A 477 -4.42 24.38 13.68
CA ALA A 477 -4.57 23.20 14.52
C ALA A 477 -3.32 22.92 15.35
N LYS A 478 -3.53 22.44 16.59
CA LYS A 478 -2.48 21.87 17.42
C LYS A 478 -2.32 20.41 17.06
N ILE A 479 -1.18 20.04 16.48
CA ILE A 479 -0.90 18.71 15.95
C ILE A 479 0.15 18.03 16.81
N VAL A 480 -0.09 16.76 17.19
CA VAL A 480 0.92 15.91 17.84
C VAL A 480 1.53 14.94 16.84
N VAL A 481 2.86 14.87 16.85
CA VAL A 481 3.64 13.94 16.02
C VAL A 481 3.51 12.53 16.58
N THR A 482 2.91 11.64 15.81
CA THR A 482 2.68 10.24 16.22
C THR A 482 3.18 9.22 15.20
N ASP A 483 3.69 9.67 14.07
CA ASP A 483 4.15 8.81 12.99
C ASP A 483 5.25 9.50 12.15
N TYR A 484 5.90 8.70 11.31
CA TYR A 484 6.79 9.16 10.26
C TYR A 484 6.08 9.02 8.92
N GLY A 485 6.16 10.07 8.11
CA GLY A 485 5.56 10.06 6.78
C GLY A 485 6.22 11.08 5.88
N GLN A 486 6.49 10.67 4.65
CA GLN A 486 7.18 11.48 3.65
C GLN A 486 6.36 11.51 2.37
N GLY A 487 6.11 12.72 1.87
CA GLY A 487 5.49 12.98 0.57
C GLY A 487 6.22 14.11 -0.15
N ASP A 488 5.96 14.29 -1.44
CA ASP A 488 6.57 15.35 -2.25
C ASP A 488 6.32 16.72 -1.61
N ASN A 489 7.40 17.41 -1.19
CA ASN A 489 7.36 18.71 -0.52
C ASN A 489 6.36 18.82 0.65
N THR A 490 6.13 17.73 1.39
CA THR A 490 5.15 17.71 2.49
C THR A 490 5.86 17.68 3.85
N ASP A 491 5.70 18.74 4.65
CA ASP A 491 6.22 18.80 6.03
C ASP A 491 5.38 17.98 7.03
N PHE A 492 4.06 17.94 6.82
CA PHE A 492 3.09 17.26 7.68
C PHE A 492 2.08 16.47 6.85
N ILE A 493 1.88 15.21 7.21
CA ILE A 493 0.73 14.41 6.78
C ILE A 493 -0.24 14.37 7.96
N LEU A 494 -1.30 15.17 7.88
CA LEU A 494 -2.25 15.32 8.98
C LEU A 494 -3.33 14.25 8.93
N SER A 495 -3.80 13.84 10.11
CA SER A 495 -5.10 13.18 10.25
C SER A 495 -6.22 14.02 9.62
N ALA A 496 -7.26 13.38 9.10
CA ALA A 496 -8.42 14.09 8.52
C ALA A 496 -9.01 15.13 9.47
N ARG A 497 -9.02 14.82 10.78
CA ARG A 497 -9.47 15.73 11.82
C ARG A 497 -8.55 16.95 11.96
N GLY A 498 -7.23 16.74 12.02
CA GLY A 498 -6.25 17.82 12.08
C GLY A 498 -6.30 18.71 10.83
N PHE A 499 -6.49 18.13 9.66
CA PHE A 499 -6.57 18.85 8.38
C PHE A 499 -7.84 19.71 8.29
N VAL A 500 -9.01 19.15 8.63
CA VAL A 500 -10.28 19.90 8.64
C VAL A 500 -10.25 21.07 9.61
N LYS A 501 -9.53 20.96 10.73
CA LYS A 501 -9.37 22.06 11.70
C LYS A 501 -8.57 23.25 11.17
N LEU A 502 -7.86 23.11 10.06
CA LEU A 502 -7.24 24.26 9.40
C LEU A 502 -8.27 25.12 8.66
N ALA A 503 -9.45 24.56 8.34
CA ALA A 503 -10.47 25.25 7.55
C ALA A 503 -11.29 26.26 8.36
N ARG A 504 -11.78 27.29 7.67
CA ARG A 504 -12.89 28.13 8.16
C ARG A 504 -14.17 27.31 8.25
N SER A 505 -15.11 27.80 9.03
CA SER A 505 -16.46 27.23 9.10
C SER A 505 -17.06 27.12 7.69
N ASN A 506 -17.61 25.95 7.36
CA ASN A 506 -18.17 25.60 6.05
C ASN A 506 -17.18 25.52 4.87
N MET A 507 -15.87 25.54 5.11
CA MET A 507 -14.85 25.37 4.05
C MET A 507 -14.08 24.04 4.17
N ALA A 508 -14.52 23.15 5.07
CA ALA A 508 -13.83 21.91 5.39
C ALA A 508 -13.78 20.93 4.20
N ASN A 509 -14.88 20.79 3.45
CA ASN A 509 -14.95 19.88 2.30
C ASN A 509 -14.13 20.42 1.14
N GLU A 510 -14.18 21.74 0.94
CA GLU A 510 -13.44 22.49 -0.06
C GLU A 510 -11.95 22.41 0.21
N LEU A 511 -11.53 22.61 1.47
CA LEU A 511 -10.14 22.46 1.89
C LEU A 511 -9.65 21.02 1.69
N MET A 512 -10.43 20.03 2.10
CA MET A 512 -10.10 18.61 1.92
C MET A 512 -9.95 18.22 0.44
N ALA A 513 -10.70 18.86 -0.46
CA ALA A 513 -10.60 18.61 -1.89
C ALA A 513 -9.27 19.07 -2.51
N PHE A 514 -8.53 19.98 -1.87
CA PHE A 514 -7.17 20.34 -2.31
C PHE A 514 -6.17 19.20 -2.09
N GLY A 515 -6.37 18.37 -1.05
CA GLY A 515 -5.49 17.26 -0.67
C GLY A 515 -4.14 17.68 -0.09
N VAL A 516 -3.46 18.63 -0.73
CA VAL A 516 -2.19 19.23 -0.31
C VAL A 516 -2.35 20.75 -0.21
N ILE A 517 -1.86 21.34 0.86
CA ILE A 517 -1.89 22.78 1.06
C ILE A 517 -0.62 23.27 1.76
N ASP A 518 -0.18 24.47 1.38
CA ASP A 518 0.93 25.13 2.05
C ASP A 518 0.56 25.51 3.48
N VAL A 519 1.47 25.18 4.40
CA VAL A 519 1.33 25.42 5.82
C VAL A 519 2.53 26.16 6.39
N GLU A 520 2.28 26.91 7.45
CA GLU A 520 3.30 27.41 8.35
C GLU A 520 3.12 26.74 9.70
N TYR A 521 4.22 26.45 10.38
CA TYR A 521 4.17 25.76 11.67
C TYR A 521 5.21 26.27 12.65
N ARG A 522 4.91 26.12 13.94
CA ARG A 522 5.84 26.38 15.04
C ARG A 522 5.71 25.32 16.13
N ARG A 523 6.83 24.95 16.75
CA ARG A 523 6.83 24.06 17.92
C ARG A 523 6.14 24.78 19.08
N ILE A 524 5.28 24.07 19.81
CA ILE A 524 4.58 24.58 21.00
C ILE A 524 4.67 23.56 22.14
N PRO A 525 4.48 23.98 23.41
CA PRO A 525 4.34 23.04 24.52
C PRO A 525 3.11 22.14 24.35
N CYS A 526 3.29 20.85 24.59
CA CYS A 526 2.22 19.87 24.67
C CYS A 526 1.41 20.04 25.96
N GLN A 527 0.09 19.89 25.86
CA GLN A 527 -0.82 19.98 27.01
C GLN A 527 -1.71 18.75 27.05
N TYR A 528 -1.68 18.04 28.16
CA TYR A 528 -2.51 16.86 28.40
C TYR A 528 -3.29 17.05 29.72
N PRO A 529 -4.40 17.81 29.70
CA PRO A 529 -5.19 18.08 30.90
C PRO A 529 -5.75 16.78 31.46
N GLY A 530 -5.59 16.55 32.77
CA GLY A 530 -6.10 15.35 33.43
C GLY A 530 -5.26 14.09 33.24
N TYR A 531 -4.09 14.19 32.60
CA TYR A 531 -3.14 13.09 32.46
C TYR A 531 -1.77 13.46 33.05
N ASN A 532 -1.23 12.56 33.85
CA ASN A 532 0.18 12.54 34.19
C ASN A 532 0.97 11.87 33.06
N MET A 533 2.28 12.12 33.01
CA MET A 533 3.19 11.34 32.17
C MET A 533 3.08 9.86 32.59
N MET A 534 2.99 8.96 31.62
CA MET A 534 2.93 7.51 31.90
C MET A 534 4.05 6.74 31.20
N LEU A 535 4.50 5.68 31.86
CA LEU A 535 5.41 4.68 31.32
C LEU A 535 4.62 3.44 30.92
N LYS A 536 4.42 3.23 29.62
CA LYS A 536 3.78 2.03 29.10
C LYS A 536 4.81 0.97 28.77
N VAL A 537 4.67 -0.19 29.40
CA VAL A 537 5.38 -1.40 28.98
C VAL A 537 4.73 -1.87 27.68
N THR A 538 5.51 -1.92 26.61
CA THR A 538 5.02 -2.30 25.29
C THR A 538 4.62 -3.79 25.26
N GLU A 539 3.72 -4.11 24.33
CA GLU A 539 3.20 -5.46 24.08
C GLU A 539 4.31 -6.45 23.69
N HIS A 540 5.43 -5.96 23.17
CA HIS A 540 6.59 -6.77 22.77
C HIS A 540 7.53 -7.15 23.92
N SER A 541 7.32 -6.60 25.12
CA SER A 541 8.13 -6.94 26.30
C SER A 541 7.91 -8.40 26.71
N LYS A 542 8.97 -9.08 27.13
CA LYS A 542 8.94 -10.47 27.59
C LYS A 542 9.45 -10.53 29.02
N TYR A 543 8.53 -10.66 29.97
CA TYR A 543 8.91 -10.82 31.36
C TYR A 543 9.63 -12.16 31.59
N PRO A 544 10.74 -12.22 32.34
CA PRO A 544 11.46 -11.09 32.95
C PRO A 544 12.63 -10.55 32.07
N ASP A 545 12.93 -11.20 30.94
CA ASP A 545 14.23 -11.07 30.26
C ASP A 545 14.35 -9.88 29.29
N TYR A 546 13.24 -9.26 28.89
CA TYR A 546 13.26 -8.15 27.92
C TYR A 546 12.18 -7.12 28.22
N LEU A 547 12.59 -5.88 28.47
CA LEU A 547 11.72 -4.77 28.77
C LEU A 547 11.81 -3.71 27.67
N ALA A 548 10.67 -3.33 27.10
CA ALA A 548 10.54 -2.21 26.19
C ALA A 548 9.44 -1.26 26.68
N LEU A 549 9.79 0.02 26.80
CA LEU A 549 8.96 1.09 27.36
C LEU A 549 8.68 2.16 26.32
N ILE A 550 7.51 2.78 26.42
CA ILE A 550 7.19 4.02 25.72
C ILE A 550 6.62 5.04 26.71
N ILE A 551 7.07 6.28 26.61
CA ILE A 551 6.60 7.39 27.42
C ILE A 551 5.44 8.06 26.68
N ILE A 552 4.29 8.20 27.36
CA ILE A 552 3.08 8.81 26.80
C ILE A 552 2.63 9.98 27.68
N TYR A 553 1.91 10.93 27.09
CA TYR A 553 1.42 12.15 27.74
C TYR A 553 2.53 13.03 28.35
N GLN A 554 3.71 13.04 27.73
CA GLN A 554 4.76 13.98 28.08
C GLN A 554 4.34 15.41 27.70
N ALA A 555 3.94 16.20 28.69
CA ALA A 555 3.62 17.61 28.49
C ALA A 555 4.89 18.49 28.48
N GLY A 556 4.73 19.73 28.04
CA GLY A 556 5.83 20.68 27.81
C GLY A 556 6.41 20.61 26.39
N GLN A 557 7.53 21.32 26.15
CA GLN A 557 8.12 21.46 24.82
C GLN A 557 9.40 20.64 24.59
N LYS A 558 10.02 20.12 25.67
CA LYS A 558 11.29 19.39 25.63
C LYS A 558 11.16 18.01 24.99
N ASP A 559 12.21 17.54 24.34
CA ASP A 559 12.29 16.19 23.77
C ASP A 559 12.89 15.21 24.80
N ILE A 560 12.55 13.91 24.70
CA ILE A 560 13.18 12.85 25.50
C ILE A 560 14.46 12.37 24.81
N LEU A 561 15.59 12.61 25.45
CA LEU A 561 16.93 12.34 24.91
C LEU A 561 17.51 11.01 25.38
N ALA A 562 17.20 10.57 26.60
CA ALA A 562 17.66 9.30 27.18
C ALA A 562 16.70 8.79 28.25
N VAL A 563 16.67 7.47 28.44
CA VAL A 563 15.97 6.79 29.54
C VAL A 563 16.93 5.81 30.19
N GLU A 564 17.00 5.81 31.52
CA GLU A 564 17.88 4.93 32.26
C GLU A 564 17.16 4.26 33.43
N LEU A 565 17.58 3.05 33.77
CA LEU A 565 17.06 2.27 34.90
C LEU A 565 18.16 2.09 35.96
N TRP A 566 17.78 2.17 37.22
CA TRP A 566 18.69 1.94 38.34
C TRP A 566 18.95 0.44 38.52
N GLN A 567 20.22 0.04 38.53
CA GLN A 567 20.63 -1.34 38.77
C GLN A 567 21.17 -1.46 40.19
N GLU A 568 20.42 -2.13 41.08
CA GLU A 568 20.79 -2.25 42.49
C GLU A 568 22.07 -3.09 42.67
N GLU A 569 22.25 -4.14 41.87
CA GLU A 569 23.42 -5.05 41.94
C GLU A 569 24.75 -4.32 41.66
N CYS A 570 24.73 -3.37 40.73
CA CYS A 570 25.92 -2.62 40.29
C CYS A 570 25.97 -1.19 40.84
N ARG A 571 24.93 -0.75 41.57
CA ARG A 571 24.74 0.61 42.09
C ARG A 571 24.96 1.71 41.03
N GLU A 572 24.47 1.47 39.81
CA GLU A 572 24.64 2.39 38.69
C GLU A 572 23.33 2.60 37.91
N TRP A 573 23.26 3.73 37.20
CA TRP A 573 22.23 3.97 36.21
C TRP A 573 22.67 3.38 34.88
N LYS A 574 21.82 2.53 34.29
CA LYS A 574 22.09 1.93 32.99
C LYS A 574 21.13 2.46 31.94
N GLY A 575 21.70 2.97 30.86
CA GLY A 575 20.94 3.47 29.72
C GLY A 575 20.15 2.38 29.00
N MET A 576 18.90 2.71 28.69
CA MET A 576 18.10 1.97 27.71
C MET A 576 18.48 2.41 26.29
N ARG A 577 18.34 1.51 25.33
CA ARG A 577 18.55 1.82 23.92
C ARG A 577 17.24 2.31 23.32
N ARG A 578 17.27 3.33 22.46
CA ARG A 578 16.10 3.68 21.63
C ARG A 578 15.94 2.63 20.53
N ALA A 579 14.95 1.76 20.66
CA ALA A 579 14.73 0.67 19.71
C ALA A 579 14.22 1.20 18.36
N TYR A 580 13.19 2.05 18.40
CA TYR A 580 12.64 2.81 17.27
C TYR A 580 11.70 3.89 17.83
N GLY A 581 11.46 4.97 17.09
CA GLY A 581 10.48 5.99 17.48
C GLY A 581 10.68 6.51 18.92
N GLY A 582 9.60 6.46 19.71
CA GLY A 582 9.58 6.76 21.13
C GLY A 582 9.82 5.55 22.06
N VAL A 583 10.17 4.38 21.52
CA VAL A 583 10.33 3.12 22.27
C VAL A 583 11.77 2.93 22.74
N TRP A 584 11.92 2.60 24.02
CA TRP A 584 13.19 2.37 24.71
C TRP A 584 13.26 0.94 25.22
N ASP A 585 14.33 0.19 24.92
CA ASP A 585 14.47 -1.21 25.31
C ASP A 585 15.74 -1.53 26.11
N MET A 586 15.64 -2.61 26.90
CA MET A 586 16.74 -3.19 27.67
C MET A 586 16.55 -4.70 27.78
N ALA A 587 17.60 -5.45 27.43
CA ALA A 587 17.69 -6.87 27.75
C ALA A 587 18.16 -7.05 29.21
N ASN A 588 17.61 -8.06 29.89
CA ASN A 588 17.86 -8.38 31.29
C ASN A 588 17.67 -7.16 32.22
N PRO A 589 16.44 -6.61 32.30
CA PRO A 589 16.14 -5.48 33.19
C PRO A 589 16.37 -5.84 34.67
N PRO A 590 16.58 -4.84 35.56
CA PRO A 590 16.73 -5.07 36.99
C PRO A 590 15.54 -5.82 37.59
N ARG A 591 15.81 -6.72 38.53
CA ARG A 591 14.77 -7.44 39.28
C ARG A 591 14.20 -6.54 40.38
N GLY A 592 12.91 -6.69 40.67
CA GLY A 592 12.24 -5.89 41.69
C GLY A 592 11.59 -4.61 41.13
N PRO A 593 11.03 -3.75 41.98
CA PRO A 593 10.54 -2.44 41.58
C PRO A 593 11.68 -1.59 41.01
N MET A 594 11.48 -0.99 39.83
CA MET A 594 12.54 -0.27 39.14
C MET A 594 12.38 1.25 39.31
N ASN A 595 13.49 1.92 39.64
CA ASN A 595 13.63 3.36 39.50
C ASN A 595 14.09 3.68 38.09
N ALA A 596 13.52 4.72 37.49
CA ALA A 596 13.89 5.21 36.17
C ALA A 596 14.30 6.69 36.24
N ARG A 597 15.13 7.15 35.31
CA ARG A 597 15.34 8.58 35.08
C ARG A 597 15.28 8.88 33.59
N ILE A 598 14.67 10.02 33.26
CA ILE A 598 14.43 10.45 31.88
C ILE A 598 15.15 11.78 31.68
N LEU A 599 16.02 11.84 30.68
CA LEU A 599 16.67 13.07 30.27
C LEU A 599 15.77 13.80 29.29
N THR A 600 15.30 14.98 29.66
CA THR A 600 14.54 15.87 28.78
C THR A 600 15.40 17.06 28.38
N GLY A 601 15.29 17.52 27.14
CA GLY A 601 16.07 18.66 26.67
C GLY A 601 15.52 19.37 25.45
N ASP A 602 15.95 20.60 25.30
CA ASP A 602 15.74 21.48 24.15
C ASP A 602 16.95 22.43 24.01
N ASP A 603 16.82 23.47 23.20
CA ASP A 603 17.88 24.47 22.98
C ASP A 603 18.20 25.29 24.24
N SER A 604 17.34 25.28 25.27
CA SER A 604 17.55 26.00 26.54
C SER A 604 18.33 25.22 27.58
N GLY A 605 18.49 23.90 27.40
CA GLY A 605 19.26 23.03 28.29
C GLY A 605 18.58 21.69 28.58
N GLN A 606 19.26 20.85 29.34
CA GLN A 606 18.83 19.48 29.65
C GLN A 606 18.57 19.30 31.15
N SER A 607 17.60 18.45 31.50
CA SER A 607 17.21 18.16 32.87
C SER A 607 16.81 16.70 33.05
N TRP A 608 17.21 16.09 34.17
CA TRP A 608 16.79 14.74 34.54
C TRP A 608 15.50 14.75 35.35
N VAL A 609 14.53 13.93 34.95
CA VAL A 609 13.30 13.64 35.70
C VAL A 609 13.47 12.25 36.32
N GLN A 610 13.48 12.17 37.65
CA GLN A 610 13.62 10.89 38.36
C GLN A 610 12.26 10.32 38.75
N LEU A 611 12.11 9.01 38.57
CA LEU A 611 10.91 8.23 38.77
C LEU A 611 11.21 7.09 39.73
N ASN A 612 10.66 7.13 40.93
CA ASN A 612 10.96 6.15 41.97
C ASN A 612 9.88 5.07 42.04
N GLY A 613 10.27 3.81 41.83
CA GLY A 613 9.42 2.63 41.98
C GLY A 613 8.21 2.57 41.05
N VAL A 614 8.21 3.30 39.92
CA VAL A 614 7.05 3.42 39.03
C VAL A 614 6.73 2.10 38.33
N ILE A 615 7.75 1.31 37.97
CA ILE A 615 7.55 0.01 37.32
C ILE A 615 7.66 -1.08 38.41
N PRO A 616 6.57 -1.82 38.71
CA PRO A 616 6.56 -2.83 39.75
C PRO A 616 7.37 -4.08 39.36
N SER A 617 7.76 -4.89 40.34
CA SER A 617 8.55 -6.12 40.14
C SER A 617 7.89 -7.18 39.24
N GLY A 618 6.57 -7.19 39.17
CA GLY A 618 5.75 -8.08 38.33
C GLY A 618 5.09 -7.33 37.17
N TRP A 619 5.83 -6.45 36.51
CA TRP A 619 5.33 -5.66 35.39
C TRP A 619 4.78 -6.54 34.27
N LYS A 620 3.77 -6.05 33.55
CA LYS A 620 3.07 -6.79 32.50
C LYS A 620 3.14 -6.03 31.18
N ALA A 621 3.36 -6.76 30.10
CA ALA A 621 3.30 -6.21 28.75
C ALA A 621 1.92 -5.59 28.47
N GLY A 622 1.91 -4.45 27.78
CA GLY A 622 0.71 -3.66 27.45
C GLY A 622 0.20 -2.73 28.55
N VAL A 623 0.76 -2.77 29.77
CA VAL A 623 0.28 -1.96 30.90
C VAL A 623 0.99 -0.60 30.97
N ALA A 624 0.21 0.47 31.18
CA ALA A 624 0.71 1.81 31.45
C ALA A 624 0.73 2.11 32.95
N TYR A 625 1.88 2.61 33.42
CA TYR A 625 2.11 2.98 34.81
C TYR A 625 2.16 4.51 34.93
N ASP A 626 1.35 5.06 35.83
CA ASP A 626 1.31 6.49 36.12
C ASP A 626 2.56 6.91 36.90
N THR A 627 3.23 7.96 36.44
CA THR A 627 4.43 8.50 37.09
C THR A 627 4.14 9.50 38.22
N ALA A 628 2.89 9.96 38.35
CA ALA A 628 2.45 11.08 39.19
C ALA A 628 3.14 12.42 38.87
N ILE A 629 3.82 12.52 37.72
CA ILE A 629 4.49 13.74 37.25
C ILE A 629 3.72 14.32 36.08
N GLN A 630 3.38 15.60 36.18
CA GLN A 630 2.94 16.41 35.06
C GLN A 630 4.08 17.36 34.68
N LEU A 631 4.65 17.18 33.50
CA LEU A 631 5.71 18.06 32.99
C LEU A 631 5.08 19.33 32.41
N GLY A 632 5.55 20.51 32.82
CA GLY A 632 5.06 21.82 32.36
C GLY A 632 5.81 22.32 31.13
#